data_AF-A0A930K4J6-F1
#
_entry.id   AF-A0A930K4J6-F1
#
_cell.length_a   1.000
_cell.length_b   1.000
_cell.length_c   1.000
_cell.angle_alpha   90.00
_cell.angle_beta   90.00
_cell.angle_gamma   90.00
#
_symmetry.space_group_name_H-M   'P 1'
#
loop_
_entity.id
_entity.type
_entity.pdbx_description
1 polymer ?
#
loop_
_entity_poly.entity_id
_entity_poly.type
_entity_poly.pdbx_seq_one_letter_code
_entity_poly.pdbx_strand_id
1 'polypeptide(L)'
;KYADPQNPNSNQLPAKRRLHQQCQNVNGTVLWYAKSVVDNPGNYGTLLRTNYWRYPALQPLMPFIDDEAPSKPKKVKARQESDGYYYLTWKAPKGEGWKDAPYRYIVYRFYAGEPINLDDPSKIVGMPYGNKLRLNYKDGSTKYVYVVTALDRMSNESHGKKKKVKL
;
A
#
# COMPACT_ATOMS: atom_id res chain seq x y z
N LYS A 1 33.67 -0.49 -7.92
CA LYS A 1 32.68 -1.49 -7.44
C LYS A 1 33.31 -2.15 -6.21
N TYR A 2 33.26 -1.49 -5.06
CA TYR A 2 33.97 -1.96 -3.86
C TYR A 2 33.03 -2.78 -2.99
N ALA A 3 33.50 -3.94 -2.56
CA ALA A 3 32.80 -4.77 -1.59
C ALA A 3 32.80 -4.09 -0.21
N ASP A 4 31.96 -4.56 0.70
CA ASP A 4 32.00 -4.02 2.06
C ASP A 4 33.34 -4.40 2.75
N PRO A 5 34.12 -3.43 3.29
CA PRO A 5 35.37 -3.74 4.01
C PRO A 5 35.17 -4.70 5.19
N GLN A 6 33.98 -4.75 5.78
CA GLN A 6 33.63 -5.66 6.88
C GLN A 6 32.97 -6.96 6.38
N ASN A 7 32.40 -6.98 5.17
CA ASN A 7 31.82 -8.18 4.56
C ASN A 7 31.96 -8.18 3.03
N PRO A 8 33.05 -8.75 2.50
CA PRO A 8 33.33 -8.75 1.06
C PRO A 8 32.25 -9.42 0.18
N ASN A 9 31.37 -10.25 0.78
CA ASN A 9 30.29 -10.93 0.09
C ASN A 9 29.01 -10.10 -0.02
N SER A 10 28.98 -8.90 0.57
CA SER A 10 27.82 -8.01 0.59
C SER A 10 28.14 -6.66 -0.01
N ASN A 11 27.11 -6.00 -0.55
CA ASN A 11 27.21 -4.61 -0.95
C ASN A 11 27.04 -3.68 0.26
N GLN A 12 27.40 -2.40 0.09
CA GLN A 12 27.35 -1.37 1.14
C GLN A 12 25.93 -0.85 1.48
N LEU A 13 24.87 -1.35 0.84
CA LEU A 13 23.51 -0.86 1.06
C LEU A 13 23.05 -1.02 2.52
N PRO A 14 23.25 -2.17 3.20
CA PRO A 14 22.80 -2.33 4.58
C PRO A 14 23.49 -1.37 5.55
N ALA A 15 24.80 -1.17 5.40
CA ALA A 15 25.55 -0.22 6.22
C ALA A 15 25.07 1.23 6.01
N LYS A 16 24.85 1.63 4.75
CA LYS A 16 24.27 2.95 4.41
C LYS A 16 22.86 3.14 4.96
N ARG A 17 22.03 2.10 4.92
CA ARG A 17 20.66 2.13 5.46
C ARG A 17 20.66 2.24 6.98
N ARG A 18 21.57 1.54 7.67
CA ARG A 18 21.76 1.68 9.12
C ARG A 18 22.17 3.10 9.49
N LEU A 19 23.13 3.69 8.76
CA LEU A 19 23.53 5.08 8.97
C LEU A 19 22.37 6.04 8.72
N HIS A 20 21.61 5.85 7.64
CA HIS A 20 20.41 6.64 7.33
C HIS A 20 19.38 6.63 8.47
N GLN A 21 19.12 5.46 9.07
CA GLN A 21 18.21 5.33 10.21
C GLN A 21 18.70 6.02 11.49
N GLN A 22 20.01 6.20 11.65
CA GLN A 22 20.61 6.90 12.79
C GLN A 22 20.56 8.42 12.64
N CYS A 23 20.41 8.93 11.42
CA CYS A 23 20.37 10.36 11.14
C CYS A 23 18.94 10.91 11.22
N GLN A 24 18.57 11.50 12.35
CA GLN A 24 17.22 12.03 12.61
C GLN A 24 16.79 13.15 11.63
N ASN A 25 17.74 13.86 11.05
CA ASN A 25 17.52 14.96 10.11
C ASN A 25 17.40 14.51 8.64
N VAL A 26 17.48 13.20 8.36
CA VAL A 26 17.42 12.68 6.98
C VAL A 26 16.03 12.09 6.70
N ASN A 27 15.24 12.77 5.88
CA ASN A 27 13.86 12.38 5.59
C ASN A 27 13.65 11.59 4.29
N GLY A 28 14.72 11.29 3.55
CA GLY A 28 14.60 10.65 2.24
C GLY A 28 15.86 9.99 1.74
N THR A 29 15.78 9.35 0.57
CA THR A 29 16.92 8.74 -0.11
C THR A 29 16.81 9.01 -1.61
N VAL A 30 17.89 9.51 -2.22
CA VAL A 30 18.01 9.62 -3.67
C VAL A 30 18.90 8.47 -4.16
N LEU A 31 18.46 7.78 -5.21
CA LEU A 31 19.23 6.74 -5.87
C LEU A 31 19.65 7.19 -7.25
N TRP A 32 20.95 7.13 -7.53
CA TRP A 32 21.50 7.43 -8.84
C TRP A 32 22.50 6.36 -9.27
N TYR A 33 22.51 5.88 -10.51
CA TYR A 33 21.58 6.16 -11.62
C TYR A 33 20.57 5.01 -11.77
N ALA A 34 19.39 5.28 -12.33
CA ALA A 34 18.26 4.34 -12.34
C ALA A 34 18.59 2.97 -12.94
N LYS A 35 19.46 2.90 -13.95
CA LYS A 35 19.86 1.64 -14.59
C LYS A 35 20.57 0.68 -13.62
N SER A 36 21.22 1.17 -12.56
CA SER A 36 21.74 0.29 -11.50
C SER A 36 20.64 -0.43 -10.71
N VAL A 37 19.46 0.16 -10.56
CA VAL A 37 18.34 -0.51 -9.88
C VAL A 37 17.71 -1.56 -10.80
N VAL A 38 17.61 -1.25 -12.10
CA VAL A 38 17.04 -2.14 -13.13
C VAL A 38 17.94 -3.33 -13.42
N ASP A 39 19.24 -3.10 -13.66
CA ASP A 39 20.23 -4.16 -13.94
C ASP A 39 20.53 -5.01 -12.70
N ASN A 40 20.13 -4.53 -11.51
CA ASN A 40 20.23 -5.24 -10.23
C ASN A 40 21.62 -5.84 -9.90
N PRO A 41 22.74 -5.10 -10.10
CA PRO A 41 24.06 -5.62 -9.80
C PRO A 41 24.20 -5.88 -8.30
N GLY A 42 24.66 -7.08 -7.94
CA GLY A 42 24.82 -7.46 -6.54
C GLY A 42 23.51 -7.43 -5.74
N ASN A 43 22.37 -7.73 -6.39
CA ASN A 43 21.04 -7.84 -5.78
C ASN A 43 20.50 -6.53 -5.16
N TYR A 44 20.98 -5.38 -5.63
CA TYR A 44 20.57 -4.07 -5.11
C TYR A 44 19.05 -3.81 -5.23
N GLY A 45 18.49 -3.96 -6.43
CA GLY A 45 17.07 -3.83 -6.69
C GLY A 45 16.22 -4.89 -5.97
N THR A 46 16.73 -6.12 -5.85
CA THR A 46 16.08 -7.16 -5.04
C THR A 46 15.93 -6.71 -3.60
N LEU A 47 17.01 -6.28 -2.94
CA LEU A 47 17.00 -5.83 -1.54
C LEU A 47 16.07 -4.64 -1.32
N LEU A 48 16.03 -3.70 -2.27
CA LEU A 48 15.06 -2.59 -2.21
C LEU A 48 13.63 -3.13 -2.18
N ARG A 49 13.26 -4.04 -3.09
CA ARG A 49 11.90 -4.58 -3.15
C ARG A 49 11.55 -5.56 -2.03
N THR A 50 12.51 -6.28 -1.47
CA THR A 50 12.21 -7.33 -0.48
C THR A 50 12.37 -6.85 0.96
N ASN A 51 13.25 -5.86 1.21
CA ASN A 51 13.62 -5.45 2.56
C ASN A 51 13.25 -3.99 2.85
N TYR A 52 13.64 -3.04 1.99
CA TYR A 52 13.57 -1.61 2.33
C TYR A 52 12.28 -0.92 1.88
N TRP A 53 11.83 -1.19 0.66
CA TRP A 53 10.64 -0.65 0.01
C TRP A 53 9.72 -1.79 -0.41
N ARG A 54 9.44 -2.66 0.57
CA ARG A 54 8.65 -3.88 0.37
C ARG A 54 7.18 -3.60 0.10
N TYR A 55 6.65 -2.55 0.71
CA TYR A 55 5.24 -2.23 0.67
C TYR A 55 4.99 -1.05 -0.25
N PRO A 56 3.82 -1.00 -0.91
CA PRO A 56 3.45 0.14 -1.72
C PRO A 56 3.36 1.40 -0.85
N ALA A 57 3.78 2.52 -1.41
CA ALA A 57 3.66 3.84 -0.78
C ALA A 57 2.52 4.62 -1.45
N LEU A 58 1.79 5.39 -0.66
CA LEU A 58 0.86 6.39 -1.15
C LEU A 58 1.62 7.64 -1.61
N GLN A 59 1.02 8.43 -2.49
CA GLN A 59 1.62 9.70 -2.85
C GLN A 59 1.56 10.64 -1.62
N PRO A 60 2.56 11.51 -1.45
CA PRO A 60 2.54 12.49 -0.36
C PRO A 60 1.31 13.39 -0.44
N LEU A 61 0.81 13.78 0.74
CA LEU A 61 -0.25 14.77 0.84
C LEU A 61 0.22 16.14 0.35
N MET A 62 -0.69 16.89 -0.23
CA MET A 62 -0.47 18.26 -0.68
C MET A 62 -1.54 19.18 -0.05
N PRO A 63 -1.51 19.37 1.28
CA PRO A 63 -2.56 20.09 2.02
C PRO A 63 -2.67 21.56 1.61
N PHE A 64 -1.64 22.12 0.96
CA PHE A 64 -1.67 23.47 0.39
C PHE A 64 -2.61 23.63 -0.82
N ILE A 65 -3.09 22.52 -1.42
CA ILE A 65 -4.07 22.51 -2.52
C ILE A 65 -5.44 22.03 -2.00
N ASP A 66 -5.42 20.94 -1.23
CA ASP A 66 -6.62 20.29 -0.69
C ASP A 66 -6.25 19.41 0.50
N ASP A 67 -6.88 19.62 1.64
CA ASP A 67 -6.69 18.87 2.88
C ASP A 67 -7.94 18.11 3.33
N GLU A 68 -9.03 18.20 2.55
CA GLU A 68 -10.27 17.47 2.83
C GLU A 68 -10.28 16.10 2.14
N ALA A 69 -10.48 15.05 2.93
CA ALA A 69 -10.60 13.69 2.40
C ALA A 69 -12.00 13.44 1.82
N PRO A 70 -12.13 12.57 0.79
CA PRO A 70 -13.43 12.23 0.23
C PRO A 70 -14.28 11.48 1.26
N SER A 71 -15.58 11.38 0.99
CA SER A 71 -16.47 10.56 1.81
C SER A 71 -16.06 9.07 1.76
N LYS A 72 -16.33 8.32 2.83
CA LYS A 72 -16.02 6.88 2.87
C LYS A 72 -16.82 6.04 1.87
N PRO A 73 -16.24 4.96 1.32
CA PRO A 73 -16.95 4.00 0.48
C PRO A 73 -18.20 3.41 1.14
N LYS A 74 -19.21 3.08 0.32
CA LYS A 74 -20.52 2.60 0.77
C LYS A 74 -20.74 1.15 0.34
N LYS A 75 -21.62 0.44 1.06
CA LYS A 75 -22.13 -0.90 0.70
C LYS A 75 -21.03 -1.90 0.29
N VAL A 76 -19.93 -1.98 1.06
CA VAL A 76 -18.86 -2.97 0.84
C VAL A 76 -19.42 -4.39 1.01
N LYS A 77 -19.26 -5.23 -0.01
CA LYS A 77 -19.76 -6.60 -0.08
C LYS A 77 -18.66 -7.53 -0.58
N ALA A 78 -18.65 -8.76 -0.07
CA ALA A 78 -17.86 -9.85 -0.62
C ALA A 78 -18.82 -10.87 -1.23
N ARG A 79 -18.60 -11.26 -2.48
CA ARG A 79 -19.44 -12.24 -3.19
C ARG A 79 -18.63 -12.92 -4.30
N GLN A 80 -19.03 -14.13 -4.66
CA GLN A 80 -18.60 -14.76 -5.91
C GLN A 80 -19.31 -14.07 -7.07
N GLU A 81 -18.59 -13.81 -8.16
CA GLU A 81 -19.16 -13.31 -9.41
C GLU A 81 -19.23 -14.45 -10.46
N SER A 82 -19.82 -14.17 -11.63
CA SER A 82 -20.12 -15.17 -12.66
C SER A 82 -18.89 -15.85 -13.26
N ASP A 83 -17.71 -15.26 -13.09
CA ASP A 83 -16.42 -15.82 -13.51
C ASP A 83 -15.86 -16.87 -12.53
N GLY A 84 -16.59 -17.16 -11.45
CA GLY A 84 -16.21 -18.14 -10.42
C GLY A 84 -15.27 -17.60 -9.35
N TYR A 85 -14.81 -16.34 -9.45
CA TYR A 85 -13.91 -15.75 -8.46
C TYR A 85 -14.67 -14.94 -7.40
N TYR A 86 -14.09 -14.87 -6.20
CA TYR A 86 -14.60 -14.02 -5.12
C TYR A 86 -14.05 -12.59 -5.25
N TYR A 87 -14.93 -11.61 -5.14
CA TYR A 87 -14.59 -10.21 -5.17
C TYR A 87 -15.10 -9.46 -3.95
N LEU A 88 -14.30 -8.49 -3.50
CA LEU A 88 -14.75 -7.40 -2.67
C LEU A 88 -15.21 -6.26 -3.59
N THR A 89 -16.43 -5.78 -3.41
CA THR A 89 -17.03 -4.70 -4.21
C THR A 89 -17.63 -3.63 -3.31
N TRP A 90 -17.69 -2.40 -3.80
CA TRP A 90 -18.26 -1.27 -3.06
C TRP A 90 -18.95 -0.25 -3.98
N LYS A 91 -19.70 0.66 -3.38
CA LYS A 91 -20.22 1.84 -4.06
C LYS A 91 -19.32 3.03 -3.76
N ALA A 92 -19.03 3.81 -4.79
CA ALA A 92 -18.32 5.07 -4.66
C ALA A 92 -19.08 5.99 -3.68
N PRO A 93 -18.36 6.74 -2.84
CA PRO A 93 -18.96 7.87 -2.13
C PRO A 93 -19.56 8.88 -3.12
N LYS A 94 -20.46 9.73 -2.62
CA LYS A 94 -20.84 10.94 -3.34
C LYS A 94 -19.72 11.96 -3.11
N GLY A 95 -19.27 12.63 -4.16
CA GLY A 95 -18.35 13.76 -4.10
C GLY A 95 -18.76 14.74 -5.19
N GLU A 96 -18.67 16.04 -4.89
CA GLU A 96 -18.95 17.10 -5.86
C GLU A 96 -17.61 17.66 -6.38
N GLY A 97 -17.49 17.78 -7.70
CA GLY A 97 -16.24 18.26 -8.31
C GLY A 97 -15.07 17.28 -8.18
N TRP A 98 -13.87 17.78 -8.51
CA TRP A 98 -12.66 16.96 -8.60
C TRP A 98 -11.96 16.71 -7.26
N LYS A 99 -12.24 17.55 -6.26
CA LYS A 99 -11.69 17.49 -4.90
C LYS A 99 -12.29 16.33 -4.12
N ASP A 100 -13.62 16.28 -4.04
CA ASP A 100 -14.32 15.28 -3.23
C ASP A 100 -14.56 13.95 -3.96
N ALA A 101 -14.32 13.91 -5.28
CA ALA A 101 -14.54 12.72 -6.07
C ALA A 101 -13.45 11.67 -5.81
N PRO A 102 -13.83 10.41 -5.50
CA PRO A 102 -12.86 9.34 -5.30
C PRO A 102 -12.11 9.07 -6.60
N TYR A 103 -10.79 9.21 -6.58
CA TYR A 103 -9.90 8.91 -7.69
C TYR A 103 -9.39 7.46 -7.64
N ARG A 104 -9.12 6.96 -6.44
CA ARG A 104 -8.57 5.63 -6.21
C ARG A 104 -9.08 5.05 -4.89
N TYR A 105 -8.96 3.74 -4.71
CA TYR A 105 -9.28 3.08 -3.44
C TYR A 105 -8.07 2.34 -2.90
N ILE A 106 -7.99 2.21 -1.58
CA ILE A 106 -7.04 1.32 -0.91
C ILE A 106 -7.85 0.26 -0.17
N VAL A 107 -7.39 -0.99 -0.29
CA VAL A 107 -7.98 -2.12 0.39
C VAL A 107 -6.96 -2.70 1.34
N TYR A 108 -7.30 -2.71 2.62
CA TYR A 108 -6.53 -3.30 3.70
C TYR A 108 -7.13 -4.62 4.13
N ARG A 109 -6.29 -5.53 4.63
CA ARG A 109 -6.70 -6.83 5.19
C ARG A 109 -6.03 -7.08 6.53
N PHE A 110 -6.85 -7.40 7.52
CA PHE A 110 -6.46 -7.75 8.89
C PHE A 110 -6.99 -9.14 9.25
N TYR A 111 -6.33 -9.82 10.17
CA TYR A 111 -6.87 -11.04 10.77
C TYR A 111 -8.06 -10.74 11.69
N ALA A 112 -8.89 -11.74 11.96
CA ALA A 112 -9.98 -11.59 12.92
C ALA A 112 -9.43 -11.28 14.32
N GLY A 113 -9.88 -10.16 14.91
CA GLY A 113 -9.44 -9.72 16.24
C GLY A 113 -8.18 -8.84 16.23
N GLU A 114 -7.49 -8.73 15.10
CA GLU A 114 -6.35 -7.84 14.96
C GLU A 114 -6.81 -6.35 15.03
N PRO A 115 -6.10 -5.49 15.80
CA PRO A 115 -6.34 -4.06 15.77
C PRO A 115 -6.19 -3.48 14.36
N ILE A 116 -7.13 -2.62 13.96
CA ILE A 116 -7.12 -2.01 12.63
C ILE A 116 -6.21 -0.79 12.68
N ASN A 117 -5.04 -0.90 12.04
CA ASN A 117 -4.10 0.18 11.80
C ASN A 117 -3.97 0.44 10.30
N LEU A 118 -4.46 1.59 9.82
CA LEU A 118 -4.37 1.96 8.40
C LEU A 118 -3.00 2.56 8.03
N ASP A 119 -2.20 2.96 9.02
CA ASP A 119 -0.84 3.45 8.82
C ASP A 119 0.18 2.31 8.62
N ASP A 120 -0.25 1.05 8.71
CA ASP A 120 0.57 -0.12 8.43
C ASP A 120 0.46 -0.53 6.95
N PRO A 121 1.46 -0.22 6.10
CA PRO A 121 1.39 -0.51 4.68
C PRO A 121 1.48 -2.02 4.38
N SER A 122 1.87 -2.85 5.36
CA SER A 122 1.86 -4.32 5.22
C SER A 122 0.45 -4.88 5.10
N LYS A 123 -0.56 -4.10 5.50
CA LYS A 123 -1.97 -4.48 5.45
C LYS A 123 -2.60 -4.17 4.10
N ILE A 124 -1.97 -3.39 3.25
CA ILE A 124 -2.48 -3.06 1.91
C ILE A 124 -2.39 -4.30 1.02
N VAL A 125 -3.55 -4.74 0.54
CA VAL A 125 -3.68 -5.88 -0.38
C VAL A 125 -4.04 -5.47 -1.81
N GLY A 126 -4.43 -4.22 -2.01
CA GLY A 126 -4.73 -3.71 -3.34
C GLY A 126 -5.02 -2.22 -3.35
N MET A 127 -4.78 -1.60 -4.50
CA MET A 127 -5.04 -0.17 -4.74
C MET A 127 -5.76 0.05 -6.09
N PRO A 128 -6.98 -0.47 -6.26
CA PRO A 128 -7.67 -0.40 -7.54
C PRO A 128 -8.21 1.01 -7.84
N TYR A 129 -8.26 1.36 -9.12
CA TYR A 129 -8.99 2.55 -9.60
C TYR A 129 -10.51 2.30 -9.66
N GLY A 130 -10.91 1.05 -9.91
CA GLY A 130 -12.31 0.65 -9.93
C GLY A 130 -12.83 0.22 -8.55
N ASN A 131 -14.14 -0.02 -8.47
CA ASN A 131 -14.81 -0.32 -7.20
C ASN A 131 -14.84 -1.82 -6.84
N LYS A 132 -13.83 -2.57 -7.28
CA LYS A 132 -13.72 -4.00 -7.05
C LYS A 132 -12.29 -4.46 -6.87
N LEU A 133 -12.09 -5.45 -6.01
CA LEU A 133 -10.81 -6.15 -5.83
C LEU A 133 -11.06 -7.66 -5.77
N ARG A 134 -10.30 -8.43 -6.55
CA ARG A 134 -10.32 -9.90 -6.48
C ARG A 134 -9.74 -10.37 -5.16
N LEU A 135 -10.43 -11.28 -4.50
CA LEU A 135 -9.98 -11.93 -3.27
C LEU A 135 -9.32 -13.27 -3.61
N ASN A 136 -8.22 -13.57 -2.94
CA ASN A 136 -7.60 -14.89 -2.98
C ASN A 136 -8.37 -15.80 -2.01
N TYR A 137 -9.55 -16.26 -2.44
CA TYR A 137 -10.34 -17.27 -1.74
C TYR A 137 -9.55 -18.58 -1.68
N LYS A 138 -9.54 -19.25 -0.53
CA LYS A 138 -8.87 -20.54 -0.37
C LYS A 138 -9.90 -21.62 -0.10
N ASP A 139 -10.39 -21.70 1.13
CA ASP A 139 -11.19 -22.82 1.63
C ASP A 139 -12.38 -22.37 2.49
N GLY A 140 -12.57 -21.06 2.70
CA GLY A 140 -13.62 -20.53 3.55
C GLY A 140 -13.36 -20.76 5.04
N SER A 141 -12.14 -21.11 5.45
CA SER A 141 -11.80 -21.36 6.86
C SER A 141 -11.45 -20.07 7.60
N THR A 142 -10.77 -19.14 6.92
CA THR A 142 -10.07 -18.05 7.58
C THR A 142 -10.91 -16.78 7.57
N LYS A 143 -11.11 -16.20 8.77
CA LYS A 143 -11.84 -14.95 8.93
C LYS A 143 -10.87 -13.78 8.80
N TYR A 144 -11.18 -12.87 7.89
CA TYR A 144 -10.47 -11.61 7.70
C TYR A 144 -11.41 -10.42 7.92
N VAL A 145 -10.81 -9.29 8.28
CA VAL A 145 -11.46 -7.98 8.24
C VAL A 145 -10.84 -7.17 7.11
N TYR A 146 -11.64 -6.84 6.12
CA TYR A 146 -11.25 -5.93 5.05
C TYR A 146 -11.69 -4.52 5.40
N VAL A 147 -10.86 -3.54 5.07
CA VAL A 147 -11.18 -2.12 5.19
C VAL A 147 -10.94 -1.48 3.84
N VAL A 148 -11.95 -0.78 3.31
CA VAL A 148 -11.84 -0.04 2.04
C VAL A 148 -11.90 1.45 2.34
N THR A 149 -10.91 2.18 1.85
CA THR A 149 -10.85 3.64 1.86
C THR A 149 -10.85 4.15 0.41
N ALA A 150 -11.30 5.39 0.24
CA ALA A 150 -11.14 6.17 -0.98
C ALA A 150 -10.04 7.23 -0.80
N LEU A 151 -9.30 7.46 -1.87
CA LEU A 151 -8.38 8.57 -2.08
C LEU A 151 -8.97 9.54 -3.11
N ASP A 152 -8.80 10.83 -2.89
CA ASP A 152 -9.00 11.84 -3.92
C ASP A 152 -7.75 11.96 -4.84
N ARG A 153 -7.69 13.03 -5.64
CA ARG A 153 -6.55 13.33 -6.51
C ARG A 153 -5.32 13.86 -5.77
N MET A 154 -5.50 14.39 -4.56
CA MET A 154 -4.44 14.93 -3.70
C MET A 154 -3.94 13.92 -2.66
N SER A 155 -4.43 12.68 -2.75
CA SER A 155 -4.12 11.54 -1.87
C SER A 155 -4.65 11.66 -0.44
N ASN A 156 -5.62 12.53 -0.19
CA ASN A 156 -6.31 12.54 1.09
C ASN A 156 -7.13 11.25 1.23
N GLU A 157 -6.91 10.51 2.32
CA GLU A 157 -7.53 9.21 2.55
C GLU A 157 -8.76 9.33 3.46
N SER A 158 -9.90 8.89 2.95
CA SER A 158 -11.15 8.84 3.70
C SER A 158 -11.14 7.82 4.83
N HIS A 159 -12.07 7.95 5.77
CA HIS A 159 -12.32 6.91 6.76
C HIS A 159 -12.66 5.55 6.14
N GLY A 160 -12.14 4.48 6.74
CA GLY A 160 -12.34 3.11 6.24
C GLY A 160 -13.74 2.53 6.46
N LYS A 161 -14.28 1.88 5.42
CA LYS A 161 -15.47 1.03 5.55
C LYS A 161 -15.07 -0.42 5.75
N LYS A 162 -15.39 -0.95 6.93
CA LYS A 162 -15.05 -2.31 7.37
C LYS A 162 -16.03 -3.36 6.82
N LYS A 163 -15.52 -4.53 6.44
CA LYS A 163 -16.29 -5.72 6.07
C LYS A 163 -15.58 -6.99 6.57
N LYS A 164 -16.27 -7.77 7.41
CA LYS A 164 -15.82 -9.12 7.78
C LYS A 164 -16.11 -10.08 6.64
N VAL A 165 -15.13 -10.90 6.27
CA VAL A 165 -15.21 -11.87 5.18
C VAL A 165 -14.58 -13.18 5.65
N LYS A 166 -15.18 -14.30 5.27
CA LYS A 166 -14.62 -15.64 5.48
C LYS A 166 -14.16 -16.15 4.10
N LEU A 167 -12.87 -16.47 3.97
CA LEU A 167 -12.20 -16.88 2.72
C LEU A 167 -11.48 -18.22 2.89
#